data_AF-A0A2E4P269-F1
#
_entry.id   AF-A0A2E4P269-F1
#
_cell.length_a   1.000
_cell.length_b   1.000
_cell.length_c   1.000
_cell.angle_alpha   90.00
_cell.angle_beta   90.00
_cell.angle_gamma   90.00
#
_symmetry.space_group_name_H-M   'P 1'
#
loop_
_entity.id
_entity.type
_entity.pdbx_description
1 polymer ?
#
loop_
_entity_poly.entity_id
_entity_poly.type
_entity_poly.pdbx_seq_one_letter_code
_entity_poly.pdbx_strand_id
1 'polypeptide(L)'
;MLMVHQIQKIAWNYLHSWLRYIAHLLRFCVALAHSKRLKSVFFVGITGSAGKTTVKDLSASVLGSVGECYSTPRSQNYPDGIAKILLRVSPRHKYCVLEVSGGNPGDLDRPLRLFTPNIAVLTLVARDHFKAFKSLEAIAQEKGKLVSALPTDGIAVLNIDDPLVKAIGDSCNRKVIWVGKAEGATLRLLSVRSVWPEPLTLELEYDGDIYKVKTAFHGKHLALSVLSALGVGVAAGIPLTNAISAIADVKPAEGRMEIVSTEGGITFLRDDWKAPHWSFPAPLEFMAEAEARRKIIVIGTLSDYSLSASKLYPKVAKQALEVGDIVIFVGPHAPRAIKAKRTTDAQNLHAFSEIRDAAMFLNNLLQPGDLVLLKGSNKADHLVRLMYHTQRPVSCWATRCGIQDFCGDCSRLYKPMPSTAQSVTGENTAPEPYAAPLTGNSSDDKVVVGLGNPGPEYMNTPHNVGYRVLDRIAADANASWVSHPEGLVCELTITGKTVYLFKPAAKINRSGPPTRQYLDRINGTLANCLVVHDEMDLTLGQVKLKHSGGDAGHKGLKSIIAALGSYEVKRLRIGVRREDNSETAKASVLRPFSSPDEEALESGIDQAVGVLMREIENSDTSNV
;
A
#
# COMPACT_ATOMS: atom_id res chain seq x y z
N MET A 1 -28.83 -7.86 -25.74
CA MET A 1 -28.71 -8.28 -24.32
C MET A 1 -27.66 -7.48 -23.52
N LEU A 2 -26.44 -7.28 -24.03
CA LEU A 2 -25.38 -6.47 -23.40
C LEU A 2 -25.75 -4.99 -23.15
N MET A 3 -26.45 -4.36 -24.10
CA MET A 3 -26.87 -2.95 -24.00
C MET A 3 -27.94 -2.71 -22.92
N VAL A 4 -28.90 -3.64 -22.78
CA VAL A 4 -29.94 -3.59 -21.71
C VAL A 4 -29.30 -3.75 -20.33
N HIS A 5 -28.31 -4.65 -20.20
CA HIS A 5 -27.58 -4.85 -18.94
C HIS A 5 -26.74 -3.62 -18.55
N GLN A 6 -26.14 -2.92 -19.53
CA GLN A 6 -25.43 -1.66 -19.30
C GLN A 6 -26.38 -0.54 -18.85
N ILE A 7 -27.54 -0.40 -19.49
CA ILE A 7 -28.55 0.61 -19.13
C ILE A 7 -29.13 0.34 -17.74
N GLN A 8 -29.44 -0.92 -17.42
CA GLN A 8 -29.91 -1.31 -16.07
C GLN A 8 -28.87 -1.02 -14.99
N LYS A 9 -27.58 -1.29 -15.25
CA LYS A 9 -26.49 -0.99 -14.31
C LYS A 9 -26.31 0.51 -14.10
N ILE A 10 -26.45 1.31 -15.16
CA ILE A 10 -26.39 2.78 -15.07
C ILE A 10 -27.59 3.31 -14.28
N ALA A 11 -28.81 2.88 -14.61
CA ALA A 11 -30.03 3.28 -13.91
C ALA A 11 -30.00 2.88 -12.42
N TRP A 12 -29.51 1.67 -12.10
CA TRP A 12 -29.31 1.22 -10.73
C TRP A 12 -28.27 2.07 -9.99
N ASN A 13 -27.15 2.42 -10.62
CA ASN A 13 -26.16 3.30 -10.01
C ASN A 13 -26.71 4.70 -9.71
N TYR A 14 -27.51 5.27 -10.63
CA TYR A 14 -28.18 6.55 -10.41
C TYR A 14 -29.20 6.47 -9.28
N LEU A 15 -30.09 5.47 -9.30
CA LEU A 15 -31.08 5.26 -8.24
C LEU A 15 -30.41 5.03 -6.88
N HIS A 16 -29.36 4.21 -6.82
CA HIS A 16 -28.62 3.95 -5.60
C HIS A 16 -27.90 5.19 -5.08
N SER A 17 -27.29 5.99 -5.97
CA SER A 17 -26.69 7.28 -5.60
C SER A 17 -27.74 8.26 -5.07
N TRP A 18 -28.91 8.32 -5.70
CA TRP A 18 -30.02 9.19 -5.30
C TRP A 18 -30.61 8.78 -3.95
N LEU A 19 -30.87 7.49 -3.73
CA LEU A 19 -31.32 6.96 -2.44
C LEU A 19 -30.30 7.21 -1.33
N ARG A 20 -29.00 7.04 -1.61
CA ARG A 20 -27.94 7.39 -0.65
C ARG A 20 -27.95 8.88 -0.33
N TYR A 21 -28.09 9.74 -1.34
CA TYR A 21 -28.17 11.19 -1.15
C TYR A 21 -29.35 11.57 -0.25
N ILE A 22 -30.54 11.00 -0.49
CA ILE A 22 -31.72 11.21 0.36
C ILE A 22 -31.44 10.74 1.79
N ALA A 23 -30.88 9.54 1.96
CA ALA A 23 -30.55 9.03 3.29
C ALA A 23 -29.54 9.92 4.03
N HIS A 24 -28.56 10.49 3.34
CA HIS A 24 -27.62 11.47 3.90
C HIS A 24 -28.33 12.78 4.29
N LEU A 25 -29.25 13.27 3.46
CA LEU A 25 -30.02 14.48 3.74
C LEU A 25 -30.97 14.30 4.93
N LEU A 26 -31.71 13.20 4.97
CA LEU A 26 -32.59 12.87 6.10
C LEU A 26 -31.78 12.78 7.40
N ARG A 27 -30.65 12.07 7.39
CA ARG A 27 -29.76 11.98 8.54
C ARG A 27 -29.27 13.36 9.01
N PHE A 28 -28.89 14.21 8.06
CA PHE A 28 -28.49 15.59 8.36
C PHE A 28 -29.63 16.37 9.02
N CYS A 29 -30.86 16.31 8.49
CA CYS A 29 -32.01 16.99 9.07
C CYS A 29 -32.32 16.49 10.50
N VAL A 30 -32.25 15.18 10.74
CA VAL A 30 -32.44 14.61 12.08
C VAL A 30 -31.32 15.07 13.02
N ALA A 31 -30.06 15.05 12.57
CA ALA A 31 -28.93 15.53 13.36
C ALA A 31 -29.04 17.03 13.69
N LEU A 32 -29.52 17.84 12.74
CA LEU A 32 -29.77 19.28 12.93
C LEU A 32 -30.90 19.54 13.94
N ALA A 33 -31.96 18.72 13.93
CA ALA A 33 -33.02 18.81 14.93
C ALA A 33 -32.51 18.38 16.31
N HIS A 34 -31.69 17.32 16.36
CA HIS A 34 -31.11 16.79 17.60
C HIS A 34 -30.09 17.74 18.21
N SER A 35 -29.26 18.42 17.42
CA SER A 35 -28.23 19.33 17.92
C SER A 35 -28.81 20.51 18.71
N LYS A 36 -30.05 20.90 18.44
CA LYS A 36 -30.78 21.91 19.25
C LYS A 36 -30.99 21.50 20.71
N ARG A 37 -30.90 20.20 21.02
CA ARG A 37 -30.98 19.65 22.38
C ARG A 37 -29.62 19.55 23.06
N LEU A 38 -28.53 19.79 22.34
CA LEU A 38 -27.15 19.65 22.83
C LEU A 38 -26.55 20.99 23.29
N LYS A 39 -27.38 22.00 23.60
CA LYS A 39 -26.91 23.34 23.99
C LYS A 39 -26.06 23.36 25.26
N SER A 40 -26.22 22.37 26.14
CA SER A 40 -25.42 22.22 27.36
C SER A 40 -24.07 21.54 27.12
N VAL A 41 -23.86 20.96 25.94
CA VAL A 41 -22.62 20.25 25.60
C VAL A 41 -21.58 21.26 25.15
N PHE A 42 -20.39 21.19 25.76
CA PHE A 42 -19.26 22.02 25.38
C PHE A 42 -18.50 21.37 24.21
N PHE A 43 -18.55 21.97 23.03
CA PHE A 43 -17.97 21.42 21.81
C PHE A 43 -16.55 21.94 21.56
N VAL A 44 -15.66 21.02 21.22
CA VAL A 44 -14.32 21.32 20.68
C VAL A 44 -14.27 20.84 19.24
N GLY A 45 -14.12 21.76 18.29
CA GLY A 45 -13.90 21.42 16.89
C GLY A 45 -12.41 21.42 16.55
N ILE A 46 -11.94 20.45 15.80
CA ILE A 46 -10.53 20.32 15.41
C ILE A 46 -10.42 20.15 13.89
N THR A 47 -9.59 20.97 13.25
CA THR A 47 -9.24 20.81 11.83
C THR A 47 -7.75 21.09 11.56
N GLY A 48 -7.33 20.88 10.31
CA GLY A 48 -5.93 20.93 9.90
C GLY A 48 -5.61 19.94 8.78
N SER A 49 -4.43 20.02 8.17
CA SER A 49 -3.97 19.00 7.22
C SER A 49 -3.48 17.75 7.97
N ALA A 50 -2.61 17.90 8.98
CA ALA A 50 -2.18 16.79 9.87
C ALA A 50 -2.50 17.03 11.36
N GLY A 51 -2.23 16.04 12.22
CA GLY A 51 -2.35 16.13 13.68
C GLY A 51 -3.77 15.99 14.25
N LYS A 52 -4.81 16.22 13.44
CA LYS A 52 -6.22 16.22 13.87
C LYS A 52 -6.63 15.07 14.80
N THR A 53 -6.43 13.83 14.38
CA THR A 53 -6.83 12.64 15.16
C THR A 53 -6.11 12.58 16.51
N THR A 54 -4.80 12.85 16.51
CA THR A 54 -3.98 12.92 17.73
C THR A 54 -4.45 14.02 18.67
N VAL A 55 -4.69 15.23 18.17
CA VAL A 55 -5.24 16.33 18.99
C VAL A 55 -6.59 15.95 19.57
N LYS A 56 -7.45 15.29 18.78
CA LYS A 56 -8.78 14.87 19.20
C LYS A 56 -8.71 13.84 20.34
N ASP A 57 -7.89 12.80 20.22
CA ASP A 57 -7.76 11.77 21.26
C ASP A 57 -7.14 12.34 22.54
N LEU A 58 -6.09 13.18 22.42
CA LEU A 58 -5.49 13.85 23.57
C LEU A 58 -6.46 14.83 24.25
N SER A 59 -7.16 15.65 23.48
CA SER A 59 -8.15 16.60 24.02
C SER A 59 -9.32 15.90 24.71
N ALA A 60 -9.77 14.76 24.17
CA ALA A 60 -10.79 13.94 24.79
C ALA A 60 -10.34 13.38 26.14
N SER A 61 -9.06 12.98 26.27
CA SER A 61 -8.48 12.56 27.56
C SER A 61 -8.43 13.71 28.57
N VAL A 62 -7.93 14.88 28.15
CA VAL A 62 -7.86 16.08 29.00
C VAL A 62 -9.23 16.49 29.51
N LEU A 63 -10.23 16.62 28.63
CA LEU A 63 -11.59 17.00 29.02
C LEU A 63 -12.29 15.89 29.81
N GLY A 64 -12.04 14.63 29.46
CA GLY A 64 -12.54 13.43 30.13
C GLY A 64 -12.13 13.35 31.59
N SER A 65 -10.97 13.91 31.96
CA SER A 65 -10.50 13.98 33.35
C SER A 65 -11.39 14.85 34.27
N VAL A 66 -12.23 15.73 33.71
CA VAL A 66 -13.07 16.69 34.45
C VAL A 66 -14.56 16.63 34.07
N GLY A 67 -14.97 15.62 33.31
CA GLY A 67 -16.37 15.35 33.00
C GLY A 67 -16.59 14.43 31.80
N GLU A 68 -17.81 13.90 31.68
CA GLU A 68 -18.19 12.96 30.63
C GLU A 68 -17.93 13.56 29.23
N CYS A 69 -17.07 12.92 28.45
CA CYS A 69 -16.61 13.40 27.16
C CYS A 69 -16.92 12.38 26.06
N TYR A 70 -17.59 12.83 25.00
CA TYR A 70 -17.75 12.05 23.76
C TYR A 70 -16.79 12.57 22.69
N SER A 71 -16.16 11.70 21.91
CA SER A 71 -15.26 12.14 20.84
C SER A 71 -15.53 11.40 19.54
N THR A 72 -15.00 11.95 18.44
CA THR A 72 -15.09 11.32 17.12
C THR A 72 -14.46 9.92 17.15
N PRO A 73 -15.22 8.85 16.89
CA PRO A 73 -14.68 7.49 16.89
C PRO A 73 -13.71 7.32 15.71
N ARG A 74 -12.51 6.81 15.99
CA ARG A 74 -11.43 6.61 15.00
C ARG A 74 -11.15 7.93 14.24
N SER A 75 -11.24 7.90 12.90
CA SER A 75 -11.01 9.04 12.00
C SER A 75 -12.27 9.40 11.19
N GLN A 76 -13.48 9.28 11.77
CA GLN A 76 -14.75 9.59 11.10
C GLN A 76 -15.02 11.10 10.99
N ASN A 77 -14.28 11.78 10.10
CA ASN A 77 -14.19 13.24 10.07
C ASN A 77 -14.87 13.92 8.87
N TYR A 78 -15.57 13.16 8.02
CA TYR A 78 -16.32 13.71 6.87
C TYR A 78 -17.74 14.13 7.26
N PRO A 79 -18.43 14.97 6.45
CA PRO A 79 -19.72 15.55 6.81
C PRO A 79 -20.81 14.57 7.26
N ASP A 80 -20.93 13.42 6.60
CA ASP A 80 -21.88 12.38 7.01
C ASP A 80 -21.49 11.71 8.35
N GLY A 81 -20.19 11.62 8.62
CA GLY A 81 -19.66 11.11 9.89
C GLY A 81 -20.07 12.00 11.05
N ILE A 82 -19.94 13.32 10.90
CA ILE A 82 -20.33 14.29 11.94
C ILE A 82 -21.81 14.17 12.29
N ALA A 83 -22.70 14.04 11.30
CA ALA A 83 -24.12 13.83 11.55
C ALA A 83 -24.39 12.54 12.35
N LYS A 84 -23.71 11.43 12.02
CA LYS A 84 -23.82 10.16 12.77
C LYS A 84 -23.32 10.27 14.20
N ILE A 85 -22.23 11.01 14.40
CA ILE A 85 -21.62 11.23 15.72
C ILE A 85 -22.58 12.01 16.60
N LEU A 86 -23.11 13.13 16.10
CA LEU A 86 -24.03 13.97 16.88
C LEU A 86 -25.30 13.25 17.31
N LEU A 87 -25.82 12.34 16.48
CA LEU A 87 -26.97 11.50 16.86
C LEU A 87 -26.68 10.53 18.02
N ARG A 88 -25.41 10.29 18.35
CA ARG A 88 -24.99 9.49 19.51
C ARG A 88 -24.64 10.35 20.73
N VAL A 89 -24.44 11.65 20.54
CA VAL A 89 -24.21 12.57 21.65
C VAL A 89 -25.53 12.79 22.39
N SER A 90 -25.52 12.54 23.68
CA SER A 90 -26.62 12.85 24.60
C SER A 90 -26.35 14.15 25.38
N PRO A 91 -27.38 14.83 25.91
CA PRO A 91 -27.22 15.99 26.79
C PRO A 91 -26.50 15.72 28.13
N ARG A 92 -26.22 14.46 28.47
CA ARG A 92 -25.43 14.10 29.68
C ARG A 92 -23.94 14.34 29.50
N HIS A 93 -23.45 14.26 28.26
CA HIS A 93 -22.05 14.56 27.99
C HIS A 93 -21.79 16.04 28.29
N LYS A 94 -20.77 16.30 29.10
CA LYS A 94 -20.30 17.66 29.38
C LYS A 94 -19.49 18.20 28.20
N TYR A 95 -18.70 17.34 27.57
CA TYR A 95 -17.81 17.72 26.47
C TYR A 95 -18.04 16.87 25.22
N CYS A 96 -17.84 17.47 24.05
CA CYS A 96 -17.76 16.74 22.79
C CYS A 96 -16.61 17.21 21.91
N VAL A 97 -15.69 16.30 21.56
CA VAL A 97 -14.52 16.59 20.71
C VAL A 97 -14.74 16.07 19.28
N LEU A 98 -14.85 16.98 18.34
CA LEU A 98 -15.18 16.70 16.94
C LEU A 98 -13.98 16.97 16.02
N GLU A 99 -13.50 15.92 15.38
CA GLU A 99 -12.55 16.05 14.27
C GLU A 99 -13.32 16.36 12.99
N VAL A 100 -13.07 17.53 12.39
CA VAL A 100 -13.75 17.98 11.16
C VAL A 100 -12.74 18.12 10.03
N SER A 101 -13.01 17.44 8.91
CA SER A 101 -12.18 17.48 7.71
C SER A 101 -13.01 17.64 6.45
N GLY A 102 -12.42 18.30 5.45
CA GLY A 102 -12.97 18.46 4.11
C GLY A 102 -11.92 18.14 3.05
N GLY A 103 -12.35 17.53 1.95
CA GLY A 103 -11.52 17.24 0.78
C GLY A 103 -11.79 18.19 -0.40
N ASN A 104 -12.87 18.97 -0.34
CA ASN A 104 -13.28 19.92 -1.35
C ASN A 104 -13.70 21.26 -0.70
N PRO A 105 -13.67 22.36 -1.47
CA PRO A 105 -14.29 23.62 -1.03
C PRO A 105 -15.75 23.43 -0.62
N GLY A 106 -16.12 23.97 0.54
CA GLY A 106 -17.48 23.90 1.11
C GLY A 106 -17.77 22.66 1.97
N ASP A 107 -16.83 21.72 2.09
CA ASP A 107 -17.04 20.50 2.88
C ASP A 107 -17.24 20.80 4.38
N LEU A 108 -16.69 21.90 4.91
CA LEU A 108 -16.91 22.30 6.32
C LEU A 108 -18.27 22.96 6.56
N ASP A 109 -18.96 23.45 5.52
CA ASP A 109 -20.18 24.25 5.67
C ASP A 109 -21.32 23.45 6.30
N ARG A 110 -21.49 22.18 5.91
CA ARG A 110 -22.53 21.31 6.47
C ARG A 110 -22.25 20.91 7.92
N PRO A 111 -21.07 20.37 8.28
CA PRO A 111 -20.71 20.09 9.67
C PRO A 111 -20.93 21.27 10.61
N LEU A 112 -20.53 22.47 10.20
CA LEU A 112 -20.62 23.67 11.03
C LEU A 112 -22.04 24.18 11.24
N ARG A 113 -23.04 23.67 10.49
CA ARG A 113 -24.46 23.90 10.78
C ARG A 113 -25.00 22.99 11.87
N LEU A 114 -24.30 21.90 12.18
CA LEU A 114 -24.77 20.89 13.12
C LEU A 114 -24.30 21.14 14.55
N PHE A 115 -23.24 21.90 14.77
CA PHE A 115 -22.76 22.26 16.10
C PHE A 115 -22.06 23.62 16.07
N THR A 116 -22.04 24.30 17.22
CA THR A 116 -21.28 25.53 17.42
C THR A 116 -20.09 25.21 18.32
N PRO A 117 -18.83 25.41 17.89
CA PRO A 117 -17.66 25.15 18.73
C PRO A 117 -17.56 26.18 19.86
N ASN A 118 -17.25 25.72 21.08
CA ASN A 118 -16.75 26.57 22.16
C ASN A 118 -15.24 26.79 22.03
N ILE A 119 -14.52 25.75 21.58
CA ILE A 119 -13.10 25.81 21.22
C ILE A 119 -12.92 25.36 19.77
N ALA A 120 -12.15 26.12 18.99
CA ALA A 120 -11.77 25.77 17.63
C ALA A 120 -10.26 25.59 17.54
N VAL A 121 -9.82 24.41 17.11
CA VAL A 121 -8.40 24.10 16.93
C VAL A 121 -8.07 24.03 15.44
N LEU A 122 -7.03 24.74 15.02
CA LEU A 122 -6.46 24.64 13.69
C LEU A 122 -4.96 24.33 13.80
N THR A 123 -4.59 23.11 13.44
CA THR A 123 -3.21 22.62 13.62
C THR A 123 -2.24 23.21 12.59
N LEU A 124 -2.35 22.84 11.32
CA LEU A 124 -1.47 23.34 10.25
C LEU A 124 -2.16 23.26 8.89
N VAL A 125 -1.62 24.01 7.93
CA VAL A 125 -2.02 24.01 6.52
C VAL A 125 -0.90 23.40 5.67
N ALA A 126 -1.17 22.23 5.10
CA ALA A 126 -0.28 21.53 4.18
C ALA A 126 -1.05 21.01 2.95
N ARG A 127 -0.31 20.47 1.98
CA ARG A 127 -0.77 20.07 0.63
C ARG A 127 -1.69 18.84 0.57
N ASP A 128 -2.41 18.52 1.64
CA ASP A 128 -3.50 17.54 1.59
C ASP A 128 -4.63 18.03 0.68
N HIS A 129 -5.13 17.15 -0.19
CA HIS A 129 -6.23 17.49 -1.10
C HIS A 129 -5.92 18.68 -2.02
N PHE A 130 -4.65 19.00 -2.24
CA PHE A 130 -4.21 20.17 -3.01
C PHE A 130 -4.80 20.21 -4.43
N LYS A 131 -5.04 19.04 -5.05
CA LYS A 131 -5.68 18.95 -6.37
C LYS A 131 -7.09 19.54 -6.39
N ALA A 132 -7.85 19.43 -5.31
CA ALA A 132 -9.20 19.97 -5.20
C ALA A 132 -9.21 21.46 -4.89
N PHE A 133 -8.36 21.90 -3.95
CA PHE A 133 -8.31 23.29 -3.48
C PHE A 133 -7.47 24.23 -4.35
N LYS A 134 -6.54 23.71 -5.14
CA LYS A 134 -5.64 24.42 -6.06
C LYS A 134 -4.60 25.34 -5.42
N SER A 135 -4.78 25.82 -4.18
CA SER A 135 -3.78 26.60 -3.44
C SER A 135 -3.79 26.31 -1.93
N LEU A 136 -2.73 26.71 -1.21
CA LEU A 136 -2.66 26.57 0.25
C LEU A 136 -3.59 27.55 0.95
N GLU A 137 -3.78 28.74 0.38
CA GLU A 137 -4.67 29.79 0.86
C GLU A 137 -6.13 29.31 0.80
N ALA A 138 -6.52 28.61 -0.26
CA ALA A 138 -7.86 28.01 -0.35
C ALA A 138 -8.07 26.91 0.71
N ILE A 139 -7.04 26.12 0.99
CA ILE A 139 -7.07 25.12 2.09
C ILE A 139 -7.20 25.85 3.44
N ALA A 140 -6.45 26.92 3.65
CA ALA A 140 -6.49 27.74 4.86
C ALA A 140 -7.86 28.40 5.04
N GLN A 141 -8.44 29.00 4.00
CA GLN A 141 -9.77 29.60 4.02
C GLN A 141 -10.84 28.57 4.38
N GLU A 142 -10.83 27.40 3.73
CA GLU A 142 -11.79 26.34 4.04
C GLU A 142 -11.70 25.91 5.51
N LYS A 143 -10.48 25.65 6.00
CA LYS A 143 -10.24 25.24 7.39
C LYS A 143 -10.54 26.34 8.39
N GLY A 144 -10.26 27.59 8.03
CA GLY A 144 -10.51 28.79 8.82
C GLY A 144 -11.99 29.00 9.14
N LYS A 145 -12.92 28.43 8.35
CA LYS A 145 -14.36 28.45 8.64
C LYS A 145 -14.69 27.93 10.04
N LEU A 146 -13.93 26.96 10.56
CA LEU A 146 -14.11 26.46 11.92
C LEU A 146 -13.80 27.54 12.97
N VAL A 147 -12.76 28.33 12.77
CA VAL A 147 -12.39 29.46 13.63
C VAL A 147 -13.45 30.57 13.51
N SER A 148 -13.88 30.87 12.30
CA SER A 148 -14.95 31.87 12.05
C SER A 148 -16.30 31.48 12.65
N ALA A 149 -16.55 30.18 12.88
CA ALA A 149 -17.76 29.66 13.50
C ALA A 149 -17.78 29.81 15.03
N LEU A 150 -16.70 30.29 15.66
CA LEU A 150 -16.67 30.55 17.09
C LEU A 150 -17.66 31.66 17.47
N PRO A 151 -18.40 31.49 18.59
CA PRO A 151 -19.15 32.58 19.21
C PRO A 151 -18.19 33.64 19.75
N THR A 152 -18.73 34.75 20.27
CA THR A 152 -17.94 35.88 20.78
C THR A 152 -17.07 35.51 21.98
N ASP A 153 -17.56 34.59 22.81
CA ASP A 153 -16.88 34.02 23.99
C ASP A 153 -16.09 32.74 23.66
N GLY A 154 -16.09 32.31 22.40
CA GLY A 154 -15.34 31.15 21.94
C GLY A 154 -13.83 31.41 21.93
N ILE A 155 -13.05 30.33 22.02
CA ILE A 155 -11.58 30.40 22.07
C ILE A 155 -10.99 29.64 20.88
N ALA A 156 -10.03 30.25 20.19
CA ALA A 156 -9.24 29.58 19.16
C ALA A 156 -7.93 29.05 19.75
N VAL A 157 -7.55 27.82 19.42
CA VAL A 157 -6.22 27.26 19.71
C VAL A 157 -5.49 27.08 18.39
N LEU A 158 -4.48 27.92 18.14
CA LEU A 158 -3.90 28.10 16.81
C LEU A 158 -2.38 27.92 16.84
N ASN A 159 -1.86 27.28 15.81
CA ASN A 159 -0.42 27.16 15.60
C ASN A 159 0.18 28.48 15.14
N ILE A 160 1.07 29.07 15.93
CA ILE A 160 1.74 30.33 15.59
C ILE A 160 2.85 30.15 14.54
N ASP A 161 3.39 28.93 14.41
CA ASP A 161 4.53 28.63 13.52
C ASP A 161 4.13 28.51 12.04
N ASP A 162 2.84 28.35 11.76
CA ASP A 162 2.31 28.26 10.39
C ASP A 162 1.80 29.65 9.95
N PRO A 163 2.39 30.29 8.93
CA PRO A 163 2.03 31.65 8.54
C PRO A 163 0.55 31.83 8.14
N LEU A 164 -0.08 30.81 7.54
CA LEU A 164 -1.47 30.88 7.13
C LEU A 164 -2.41 30.72 8.32
N VAL A 165 -2.06 29.86 9.28
CA VAL A 165 -2.79 29.74 10.55
C VAL A 165 -2.63 31.00 11.38
N LYS A 166 -1.42 31.56 11.43
CA LYS A 166 -1.14 32.83 12.10
C LYS A 166 -1.99 33.97 11.53
N ALA A 167 -2.04 34.12 10.20
CA ALA A 167 -2.85 35.14 9.55
C ALA A 167 -4.35 35.02 9.89
N ILE A 168 -4.88 33.79 10.00
CA ILE A 168 -6.26 33.54 10.45
C ILE A 168 -6.46 34.02 11.90
N GLY A 169 -5.51 33.71 12.79
CA GLY A 169 -5.60 34.11 14.19
C GLY A 169 -5.39 35.61 14.42
N ASP A 170 -4.49 36.25 13.67
CA ASP A 170 -4.28 37.72 13.72
C ASP A 170 -5.54 38.48 13.27
N SER A 171 -6.34 37.87 12.37
CA SER A 171 -7.63 38.42 11.92
C SER A 171 -8.82 37.98 12.79
N CYS A 172 -8.57 37.20 13.85
CA CYS A 172 -9.61 36.63 14.69
C CYS A 172 -9.98 37.57 15.84
N ASN A 173 -11.24 38.02 15.88
CA ASN A 173 -11.74 38.88 16.97
C ASN A 173 -12.12 38.10 18.25
N ARG A 174 -11.65 36.86 18.42
CA ARG A 174 -11.90 36.00 19.60
C ARG A 174 -10.60 35.83 20.37
N LYS A 175 -10.67 35.33 21.60
CA LYS A 175 -9.46 34.96 22.34
C LYS A 175 -8.72 33.86 21.57
N VAL A 176 -7.41 34.06 21.38
CA VAL A 176 -6.53 33.08 20.76
C VAL A 176 -5.53 32.58 21.80
N ILE A 177 -5.41 31.27 21.92
CA ILE A 177 -4.30 30.60 22.59
C ILE A 177 -3.32 30.16 21.50
N TRP A 178 -2.15 30.79 21.50
CA TRP A 178 -1.10 30.47 20.54
C TRP A 178 -0.27 29.29 21.05
N VAL A 179 -0.04 28.31 20.18
CA VAL A 179 0.82 27.16 20.46
C VAL A 179 1.89 27.05 19.40
N GLY A 180 3.13 26.73 19.76
CA GLY A 180 4.23 26.60 18.81
C GLY A 180 5.58 26.96 19.41
N LYS A 181 6.60 27.12 18.56
CA LYS A 181 7.97 27.48 18.94
C LYS A 181 8.22 28.98 18.93
N ALA A 182 7.48 29.70 18.08
CA ALA A 182 7.67 31.13 17.88
C ALA A 182 7.49 31.92 19.17
N GLU A 183 8.18 33.05 19.24
CA GLU A 183 7.97 34.04 20.28
C GLU A 183 6.52 34.55 20.25
N GLY A 184 5.93 34.73 21.43
CA GLY A 184 4.51 35.09 21.57
C GLY A 184 3.54 33.91 21.63
N ALA A 185 4.01 32.66 21.52
CA ALA A 185 3.18 31.50 21.85
C ALA A 185 2.76 31.52 23.33
N THR A 186 1.48 31.29 23.60
CA THR A 186 0.95 31.11 24.96
C THR A 186 1.50 29.83 25.59
N LEU A 187 1.50 28.72 24.83
CA LEU A 187 2.21 27.50 25.17
C LEU A 187 3.40 27.39 24.23
N ARG A 188 4.56 27.85 24.70
CA ARG A 188 5.77 27.94 23.88
C ARG A 188 6.62 26.69 24.04
N LEU A 189 6.90 26.01 22.94
CA LEU A 189 7.81 24.87 22.90
C LEU A 189 9.26 25.34 22.97
N LEU A 190 9.96 25.00 24.06
CA LEU A 190 11.37 25.31 24.26
C LEU A 190 12.27 24.21 23.69
N SER A 191 11.96 22.96 23.98
CA SER A 191 12.74 21.81 23.51
C SER A 191 11.86 20.59 23.28
N VAL A 192 12.28 19.72 22.34
CA VAL A 192 11.58 18.49 21.99
C VAL A 192 12.58 17.38 21.71
N ARG A 193 12.35 16.19 22.28
CA ARG A 193 13.15 14.99 22.04
C ARG A 193 12.25 13.79 21.81
N SER A 194 12.59 12.97 20.82
CA SER A 194 11.95 11.67 20.58
C SER A 194 12.89 10.82 19.74
N VAL A 195 13.58 9.88 20.38
CA VAL A 195 14.58 9.01 19.78
C VAL A 195 14.25 7.60 20.24
N TRP A 196 13.85 6.72 19.32
CA TRP A 196 13.52 5.33 19.66
C TRP A 196 14.66 4.68 20.47
N PRO A 197 14.36 3.99 21.60
CA PRO A 197 13.02 3.60 22.08
C PRO A 197 12.27 4.66 22.89
N GLU A 198 12.93 5.75 23.27
CA GLU A 198 12.36 6.79 24.12
C GLU A 198 11.19 7.52 23.45
N PRO A 199 10.07 7.72 24.17
CA PRO A 199 8.93 8.43 23.64
C PRO A 199 9.21 9.94 23.54
N LEU A 200 8.24 10.65 22.97
CA LEU A 200 8.23 12.09 22.82
C LEU A 200 8.15 12.75 24.20
N THR A 201 9.15 13.58 24.46
CA THR A 201 9.22 14.49 25.60
C THR A 201 9.34 15.92 25.10
N LEU A 202 8.71 16.85 25.83
CA LEU A 202 8.70 18.28 25.52
C LEU A 202 9.07 19.05 26.78
N GLU A 203 9.77 20.16 26.60
CA GLU A 203 9.82 21.25 27.58
C GLU A 203 9.10 22.45 26.98
N LEU A 204 8.14 22.99 27.72
CA LEU A 204 7.35 24.14 27.28
C LEU A 204 7.31 25.21 28.37
N GLU A 205 7.17 26.45 27.95
CA GLU A 205 6.94 27.61 28.80
C GLU A 205 5.46 27.98 28.77
N TYR A 206 4.91 28.29 29.95
CA TYR A 206 3.56 28.80 30.13
C TYR A 206 3.52 29.68 31.38
N ASP A 207 3.06 30.92 31.22
CA ASP A 207 2.93 31.90 32.32
C ASP A 207 4.25 32.15 33.09
N GLY A 208 5.38 32.10 32.37
CA GLY A 208 6.72 32.28 32.94
C GLY A 208 7.34 31.02 33.57
N ASP A 209 6.58 29.94 33.72
CA ASP A 209 7.04 28.67 34.26
C ASP A 209 7.40 27.67 33.16
N ILE A 210 8.37 26.79 33.46
CA ILE A 210 8.79 25.71 32.57
C ILE A 210 8.21 24.38 33.03
N TYR A 211 7.53 23.70 32.10
CA TYR A 211 6.90 22.40 32.31
C TYR A 211 7.55 21.32 31.46
N LYS A 212 7.75 20.15 32.06
CA LYS A 212 8.18 18.94 31.36
C LYS A 212 6.98 18.06 31.05
N VAL A 213 6.81 17.71 29.78
CA VAL A 213 5.70 16.88 29.29
C VAL A 213 6.28 15.54 28.82
N LYS A 214 5.81 14.46 29.42
CA LYS A 214 6.07 13.09 28.98
C LYS A 214 4.82 12.53 28.31
N THR A 215 5.00 11.72 27.27
CA THR A 215 3.90 11.13 26.51
C THR A 215 4.22 9.70 26.10
N ALA A 216 3.24 8.98 25.53
CA ALA A 216 3.45 7.66 24.93
C ALA A 216 3.62 7.70 23.38
N PHE A 217 3.84 8.88 22.80
CA PHE A 217 3.96 9.06 21.35
C PHE A 217 5.42 9.00 20.87
N HIS A 218 5.63 8.74 19.58
CA HIS A 218 6.97 8.74 18.97
C HIS A 218 7.00 9.65 17.73
N GLY A 219 8.02 10.51 17.66
CA GLY A 219 8.23 11.49 16.58
C GLY A 219 8.04 12.94 17.02
N LYS A 220 9.06 13.77 16.80
CA LYS A 220 9.07 15.21 17.15
C LYS A 220 7.93 16.00 16.51
N HIS A 221 7.51 15.60 15.30
CA HIS A 221 6.43 16.24 14.55
C HIS A 221 5.06 16.17 15.25
N LEU A 222 4.90 15.27 16.23
CA LEU A 222 3.67 15.18 17.03
C LEU A 222 3.60 16.22 18.16
N ALA A 223 4.69 16.95 18.44
CA ALA A 223 4.73 17.97 19.49
C ALA A 223 3.64 19.04 19.31
N LEU A 224 3.37 19.47 18.06
CA LEU A 224 2.29 20.42 17.79
C LEU A 224 0.92 19.86 18.22
N SER A 225 0.68 18.55 18.01
CA SER A 225 -0.58 17.93 18.41
C SER A 225 -0.73 17.89 19.93
N VAL A 226 0.37 17.62 20.64
CA VAL A 226 0.44 17.66 22.11
C VAL A 226 0.16 19.06 22.62
N LEU A 227 0.86 20.06 22.12
CA LEU A 227 0.67 21.46 22.50
C LEU A 227 -0.76 21.95 22.21
N SER A 228 -1.31 21.58 21.06
CA SER A 228 -2.70 21.92 20.69
C SER A 228 -3.70 21.33 21.68
N ALA A 229 -3.51 20.08 22.12
CA ALA A 229 -4.38 19.45 23.11
C ALA A 229 -4.23 20.06 24.52
N LEU A 230 -3.01 20.41 24.93
CA LEU A 230 -2.78 21.17 26.16
C LEU A 230 -3.44 22.55 26.09
N GLY A 231 -3.37 23.21 24.92
CA GLY A 231 -4.06 24.46 24.64
C GLY A 231 -5.58 24.34 24.76
N VAL A 232 -6.17 23.21 24.36
CA VAL A 232 -7.58 22.91 24.62
C VAL A 232 -7.86 22.82 26.13
N GLY A 233 -6.99 22.18 26.89
CA GLY A 233 -7.08 22.14 28.35
C GLY A 233 -7.09 23.52 28.99
N VAL A 234 -6.12 24.37 28.61
CA VAL A 234 -6.03 25.76 29.08
C VAL A 234 -7.26 26.57 28.67
N ALA A 235 -7.72 26.44 27.42
CA ALA A 235 -8.94 27.10 26.95
C ALA A 235 -10.20 26.65 27.71
N ALA A 236 -10.25 25.39 28.14
CA ALA A 236 -11.34 24.86 28.97
C ALA A 236 -11.20 25.20 30.46
N GLY A 237 -10.17 25.95 30.86
CA GLY A 237 -9.90 26.33 32.26
C GLY A 237 -9.33 25.20 33.11
N ILE A 238 -8.78 24.15 32.50
CA ILE A 238 -8.13 23.04 33.21
C ILE A 238 -6.68 23.45 33.51
N PRO A 239 -6.21 23.30 34.77
CA PRO A 239 -4.81 23.56 35.10
C PRO A 239 -3.86 22.76 34.20
N LEU A 240 -2.81 23.41 33.71
CA LEU A 240 -1.88 22.80 32.75
C LEU A 240 -1.25 21.50 33.27
N THR A 241 -0.93 21.43 34.56
CA THR A 241 -0.43 20.24 35.25
C THR A 241 -1.41 19.05 35.19
N ASN A 242 -2.71 19.32 35.30
CA ASN A 242 -3.75 18.30 35.17
C ASN A 242 -3.88 17.85 33.70
N ALA A 243 -3.81 18.79 32.75
CA ALA A 243 -3.83 18.47 31.33
C ALA A 243 -2.61 17.62 30.91
N ILE A 244 -1.41 17.93 31.41
CA ILE A 244 -0.18 17.15 31.20
C ILE A 244 -0.35 15.74 31.75
N SER A 245 -0.86 15.60 32.98
CA SER A 245 -1.12 14.29 33.60
C SER A 245 -2.11 13.46 32.78
N ALA A 246 -3.17 14.09 32.26
CA ALA A 246 -4.23 13.42 31.52
C ALA A 246 -3.78 12.88 30.14
N ILE A 247 -2.67 13.35 29.58
CA ILE A 247 -2.18 12.89 28.27
C ILE A 247 -1.02 11.88 28.35
N ALA A 248 -0.43 11.68 29.55
CA ALA A 248 0.82 10.94 29.70
C ALA A 248 0.76 9.52 29.10
N ASP A 249 -0.32 8.80 29.37
CA ASP A 249 -0.52 7.40 28.97
C ASP A 249 -1.43 7.23 27.75
N VAL A 250 -1.82 8.32 27.08
CA VAL A 250 -2.68 8.24 25.89
C VAL A 250 -1.88 7.63 24.75
N LYS A 251 -2.35 6.50 24.23
CA LYS A 251 -1.70 5.78 23.13
C LYS A 251 -2.00 6.43 21.77
N PRO A 252 -1.08 6.32 20.80
CA PRO A 252 -1.36 6.74 19.43
C PRO A 252 -2.58 6.05 18.83
N ALA A 253 -3.31 6.77 17.99
CA ALA A 253 -4.39 6.19 17.22
C ALA A 253 -3.84 5.16 16.21
N GLU A 254 -4.65 4.15 15.89
CA GLU A 254 -4.26 3.08 14.97
C GLU A 254 -3.71 3.62 13.64
N GLY A 255 -2.50 3.18 13.27
CA GLY A 255 -1.82 3.62 12.04
C GLY A 255 -1.37 5.09 12.00
N ARG A 256 -1.18 5.74 13.16
CA ARG A 256 -0.69 7.13 13.31
C ARG A 256 0.55 7.20 14.20
N MET A 257 1.71 6.81 13.65
CA MET A 257 2.95 6.59 14.42
C MET A 257 2.73 5.66 15.62
N GLU A 258 1.90 4.63 15.42
CA GLU A 258 1.55 3.63 16.42
C GLU A 258 2.70 2.62 16.56
N ILE A 259 3.14 2.36 17.78
CA ILE A 259 4.17 1.35 18.07
C ILE A 259 3.49 0.02 18.41
N VAL A 260 3.86 -1.04 17.69
CA VAL A 260 3.42 -2.40 17.96
C VAL A 260 4.62 -3.33 18.00
N SER A 261 4.95 -3.85 19.19
CA SER A 261 5.99 -4.87 19.35
C SER A 261 5.38 -6.27 19.32
N THR A 262 6.05 -7.20 18.64
CA THR A 262 5.68 -8.61 18.59
C THR A 262 6.44 -9.42 19.66
N GLU A 263 5.94 -10.61 19.99
CA GLU A 263 6.61 -11.55 20.90
C GLU A 263 7.99 -11.99 20.36
N GLY A 264 8.17 -11.98 19.03
CA GLY A 264 9.46 -12.28 18.37
C GLY A 264 10.49 -11.15 18.44
N GLY A 265 10.24 -10.08 19.20
CA GLY A 265 11.18 -8.97 19.37
C GLY A 265 11.28 -8.02 18.17
N ILE A 266 10.26 -8.00 17.30
CA ILE A 266 10.15 -7.04 16.19
C ILE A 266 9.30 -5.86 16.65
N THR A 267 9.72 -4.64 16.34
CA THR A 267 8.90 -3.45 16.56
C THR A 267 8.43 -2.86 15.24
N PHE A 268 7.11 -2.75 15.07
CA PHE A 268 6.48 -2.04 13.97
C PHE A 268 6.11 -0.62 14.39
N LEU A 269 6.62 0.37 13.67
CA LEU A 269 6.16 1.74 13.69
C LEU A 269 5.14 1.93 12.57
N ARG A 270 3.86 2.00 12.91
CA ARG A 270 2.75 2.08 11.97
C ARG A 270 2.35 3.53 11.70
N ASP A 271 2.55 3.97 10.47
CA ASP A 271 2.02 5.22 9.91
C ASP A 271 1.36 4.95 8.54
N ASP A 272 0.49 3.93 8.51
CA ASP A 272 -0.10 3.33 7.32
C ASP A 272 -1.57 3.72 7.08
N TRP A 273 -2.08 4.79 7.72
CA TRP A 273 -3.42 5.32 7.42
C TRP A 273 -3.51 6.03 6.05
N LYS A 274 -2.58 6.96 5.80
CA LYS A 274 -2.45 7.74 4.56
C LYS A 274 -0.97 8.07 4.32
N ALA A 275 -0.56 8.17 3.06
CA ALA A 275 0.81 8.50 2.69
C ALA A 275 0.90 9.67 1.70
N PRO A 276 0.43 10.87 2.06
CA PRO A 276 0.61 12.03 1.22
C PRO A 276 2.11 12.33 1.09
N HIS A 277 2.60 12.62 -0.13
CA HIS A 277 4.04 12.75 -0.37
C HIS A 277 4.73 13.77 0.56
N TRP A 278 4.05 14.87 0.90
CA TRP A 278 4.60 15.91 1.77
C TRP A 278 4.84 15.44 3.22
N SER A 279 4.22 14.33 3.67
CA SER A 279 4.36 13.85 5.05
C SER A 279 5.52 12.87 5.26
N PHE A 280 6.24 12.46 4.21
CA PHE A 280 7.34 11.50 4.32
C PHE A 280 8.55 11.96 5.15
N PRO A 281 8.95 13.24 5.15
CA PRO A 281 10.13 13.67 5.91
C PRO A 281 10.04 13.33 7.40
N ALA A 282 8.87 13.51 8.03
CA ALA A 282 8.70 13.39 9.46
C ALA A 282 8.94 11.96 10.05
N PRO A 283 8.34 10.88 9.51
CA PRO A 283 8.65 9.52 9.95
C PRO A 283 10.06 9.07 9.52
N LEU A 284 10.59 9.56 8.40
CA LEU A 284 11.97 9.25 7.98
C LEU A 284 13.01 9.91 8.90
N GLU A 285 12.79 11.15 9.34
CA GLU A 285 13.63 11.83 10.34
C GLU A 285 13.64 11.05 11.66
N PHE A 286 12.47 10.60 12.13
CA PHE A 286 12.39 9.75 13.33
C PHE A 286 13.17 8.44 13.16
N MET A 287 13.04 7.77 12.01
CA MET A 287 13.79 6.54 11.71
C MET A 287 15.30 6.81 11.61
N ALA A 288 15.72 7.95 11.07
CA ALA A 288 17.13 8.31 10.96
C ALA A 288 17.78 8.44 12.35
N GLU A 289 17.09 9.11 13.28
CA GLU A 289 17.58 9.30 14.65
C GLU A 289 17.42 8.06 15.54
N ALA A 290 16.55 7.12 15.19
CA ALA A 290 16.25 5.94 16.01
C ALA A 290 17.50 5.11 16.35
N GLU A 291 17.61 4.70 17.62
CA GLU A 291 18.61 3.72 18.08
C GLU A 291 18.02 2.31 17.92
N ALA A 292 18.27 1.70 16.76
CA ALA A 292 17.80 0.36 16.43
C ALA A 292 18.90 -0.45 15.74
N ARG A 293 18.91 -1.77 15.95
CA ARG A 293 19.89 -2.66 15.33
C ARG A 293 19.81 -2.63 13.80
N ARG A 294 18.59 -2.64 13.27
CA ARG A 294 18.31 -2.61 11.85
C ARG A 294 16.97 -1.93 11.60
N LYS A 295 16.95 -1.04 10.60
CA LYS A 295 15.84 -0.17 10.22
C LYS A 295 15.27 -0.64 8.88
N ILE A 296 14.03 -1.12 8.89
CA ILE A 296 13.34 -1.58 7.69
C ILE A 296 12.22 -0.59 7.37
N ILE A 297 12.15 -0.11 6.14
CA ILE A 297 11.15 0.88 5.71
C ILE A 297 10.26 0.25 4.64
N VAL A 298 9.00 0.04 4.97
CA VAL A 298 7.99 -0.49 4.05
C VAL A 298 7.05 0.62 3.59
N ILE A 299 7.02 0.86 2.28
CA ILE A 299 6.29 1.95 1.65
C ILE A 299 5.20 1.39 0.72
N GLY A 300 3.95 1.74 1.00
CA GLY A 300 2.79 1.39 0.19
C GLY A 300 2.47 2.45 -0.88
N THR A 301 1.19 2.61 -1.18
CA THR A 301 0.67 3.57 -2.15
C THR A 301 0.82 5.01 -1.64
N LEU A 302 1.60 5.80 -2.38
CA LEU A 302 1.72 7.25 -2.18
C LEU A 302 0.42 7.98 -2.58
N SER A 303 0.12 9.11 -1.93
CA SER A 303 -1.01 10.01 -2.28
C SER A 303 -0.61 11.49 -2.34
N ASP A 304 -1.54 12.35 -2.76
CA ASP A 304 -1.43 13.83 -2.71
C ASP A 304 -0.09 14.39 -3.24
N TYR A 305 0.24 14.01 -4.48
CA TYR A 305 1.46 14.42 -5.17
C TYR A 305 1.16 15.01 -6.54
N SER A 306 2.05 15.91 -7.01
CA SER A 306 1.96 16.56 -8.33
C SER A 306 2.79 15.85 -9.42
N LEU A 307 3.81 15.08 -9.02
CA LEU A 307 4.69 14.38 -9.94
C LEU A 307 4.04 13.09 -10.47
N SER A 308 4.44 12.63 -11.66
CA SER A 308 4.03 11.30 -12.10
C SER A 308 4.64 10.22 -11.20
N ALA A 309 3.94 9.10 -11.00
CA ALA A 309 4.43 7.99 -10.18
C ALA A 309 5.83 7.50 -10.62
N SER A 310 6.12 7.53 -11.93
CA SER A 310 7.42 7.14 -12.49
C SER A 310 8.58 8.06 -12.09
N LYS A 311 8.31 9.31 -11.70
CA LYS A 311 9.31 10.24 -11.16
C LYS A 311 9.33 10.23 -9.64
N LEU A 312 8.15 10.11 -9.02
CA LEU A 312 7.99 10.21 -7.58
C LEU A 312 8.54 8.99 -6.82
N TYR A 313 8.19 7.78 -7.23
CA TYR A 313 8.59 6.56 -6.52
C TYR A 313 10.11 6.41 -6.42
N PRO A 314 10.91 6.65 -7.50
CA PRO A 314 12.36 6.67 -7.38
C PRO A 314 12.90 7.74 -6.43
N LYS A 315 12.24 8.91 -6.36
CA LYS A 315 12.64 9.99 -5.46
C LYS A 315 12.43 9.59 -3.99
N VAL A 316 11.25 9.06 -3.66
CA VAL A 316 10.95 8.57 -2.31
C VAL A 316 11.84 7.38 -1.94
N ALA A 317 12.14 6.49 -2.89
CA ALA A 317 13.04 5.37 -2.65
C ALA A 317 14.46 5.83 -2.27
N LYS A 318 15.00 6.88 -2.93
CA LYS A 318 16.29 7.45 -2.55
C LYS A 318 16.28 8.00 -1.12
N GLN A 319 15.25 8.76 -0.75
CA GLN A 319 15.10 9.29 0.61
C GLN A 319 14.99 8.19 1.66
N ALA A 320 14.28 7.11 1.36
CA ALA A 320 14.16 5.98 2.27
C ALA A 320 15.48 5.21 2.40
N LEU A 321 16.25 5.06 1.31
CA LEU A 321 17.56 4.38 1.31
C LEU A 321 18.65 5.15 2.04
N GLU A 322 18.50 6.46 2.24
CA GLU A 322 19.39 7.26 3.09
C GLU A 322 19.23 6.94 4.59
N VAL A 323 18.14 6.26 4.96
CA VAL A 323 17.73 6.05 6.35
C VAL A 323 17.63 4.57 6.72
N GLY A 324 17.00 3.77 5.86
CA GLY A 324 16.71 2.36 6.11
C GLY A 324 17.81 1.46 5.59
N ASP A 325 18.21 0.48 6.39
CA ASP A 325 19.07 -0.61 5.96
C ASP A 325 18.42 -1.43 4.85
N ILE A 326 17.08 -1.55 4.89
CA ILE A 326 16.27 -2.25 3.88
C ILE A 326 15.01 -1.44 3.58
N VAL A 327 14.72 -1.25 2.29
CA VAL A 327 13.55 -0.51 1.81
C VAL A 327 12.70 -1.40 0.91
N ILE A 328 11.42 -1.50 1.23
CA ILE A 328 10.46 -2.37 0.53
C ILE A 328 9.29 -1.53 0.04
N PHE A 329 9.06 -1.51 -1.27
CA PHE A 329 7.84 -0.92 -1.83
C PHE A 329 6.78 -1.99 -2.09
N VAL A 330 5.53 -1.70 -1.77
CA VAL A 330 4.39 -2.61 -1.96
C VAL A 330 3.28 -1.94 -2.75
N GLY A 331 2.76 -2.63 -3.76
CA GLY A 331 1.59 -2.23 -4.53
C GLY A 331 1.85 -2.00 -6.03
N PRO A 332 0.83 -1.62 -6.82
CA PRO A 332 0.90 -1.60 -8.29
C PRO A 332 1.95 -0.65 -8.87
N HIS A 333 2.35 0.36 -8.09
CA HIS A 333 3.36 1.32 -8.48
C HIS A 333 4.76 1.02 -7.93
N ALA A 334 4.88 0.06 -7.01
CA ALA A 334 6.14 -0.31 -6.36
C ALA A 334 7.29 -0.61 -7.34
N PRO A 335 7.10 -1.33 -8.47
CA PRO A 335 8.21 -1.61 -9.40
C PRO A 335 8.88 -0.35 -9.97
N ARG A 336 8.20 0.80 -9.95
CA ARG A 336 8.78 2.08 -10.39
C ARG A 336 9.89 2.55 -9.46
N ALA A 337 9.86 2.20 -8.17
CA ALA A 337 10.88 2.57 -7.19
C ALA A 337 12.26 2.01 -7.55
N ILE A 338 12.33 0.87 -8.23
CA ILE A 338 13.58 0.19 -8.63
C ILE A 338 14.47 1.08 -9.53
N LYS A 339 13.91 2.09 -10.22
CA LYS A 339 14.72 3.07 -10.97
C LYS A 339 15.63 3.92 -10.07
N ALA A 340 15.49 3.85 -8.75
CA ALA A 340 16.41 4.45 -7.80
C ALA A 340 17.74 3.70 -7.69
N LYS A 341 17.80 2.41 -8.07
CA LYS A 341 19.04 1.62 -8.05
C LYS A 341 20.05 2.28 -9.01
N ARG A 342 21.20 2.68 -8.48
CA ARG A 342 22.38 2.95 -9.32
C ARG A 342 22.98 1.60 -9.72
N THR A 343 23.74 1.60 -10.82
CA THR A 343 24.02 0.47 -11.70
C THR A 343 24.61 -0.82 -11.10
N THR A 344 24.94 -0.90 -9.80
CA THR A 344 25.50 -2.15 -9.22
C THR A 344 25.19 -2.50 -7.74
N ASP A 345 24.63 -1.64 -6.86
CA ASP A 345 24.74 -1.92 -5.40
C ASP A 345 23.46 -2.02 -4.54
N ALA A 346 22.25 -1.80 -5.08
CA ALA A 346 21.07 -1.79 -4.21
C ALA A 346 20.47 -3.20 -4.01
N GLN A 347 21.16 -4.08 -3.28
CA GLN A 347 20.57 -5.31 -2.74
C GLN A 347 19.48 -5.02 -1.70
N ASN A 348 19.48 -3.83 -1.10
CA ASN A 348 18.57 -3.41 -0.04
C ASN A 348 17.26 -2.75 -0.50
N LEU A 349 17.02 -2.59 -1.81
CA LEU A 349 15.76 -2.06 -2.34
C LEU A 349 14.95 -3.16 -3.03
N HIS A 350 13.75 -3.41 -2.51
CA HIS A 350 12.82 -4.42 -3.00
C HIS A 350 11.48 -3.77 -3.40
N ALA A 351 10.80 -4.38 -4.36
CA ALA A 351 9.49 -3.92 -4.81
C ALA A 351 8.59 -5.11 -5.15
N PHE A 352 7.40 -5.14 -4.56
CA PHE A 352 6.40 -6.17 -4.76
C PHE A 352 5.11 -5.55 -5.27
N SER A 353 4.54 -6.11 -6.33
CA SER A 353 3.24 -5.64 -6.82
C SER A 353 2.08 -6.05 -5.90
N GLU A 354 2.25 -7.17 -5.20
CA GLU A 354 1.24 -7.77 -4.33
C GLU A 354 1.75 -7.85 -2.89
N ILE A 355 0.87 -7.55 -1.93
CA ILE A 355 1.20 -7.56 -0.50
C ILE A 355 1.56 -8.95 0.03
N ARG A 356 1.02 -10.02 -0.58
CA ARG A 356 1.34 -11.40 -0.20
C ARG A 356 2.83 -11.69 -0.38
N ASP A 357 3.37 -11.34 -1.55
CA ASP A 357 4.77 -11.57 -1.88
C ASP A 357 5.69 -10.77 -0.95
N ALA A 358 5.29 -9.53 -0.64
CA ALA A 358 5.97 -8.71 0.36
C ALA A 358 5.92 -9.32 1.76
N ALA A 359 4.80 -9.92 2.16
CA ALA A 359 4.65 -10.57 3.46
C ALA A 359 5.59 -11.76 3.61
N MET A 360 5.67 -12.60 2.57
CA MET A 360 6.52 -13.78 2.56
C MET A 360 8.00 -13.39 2.58
N PHE A 361 8.39 -12.40 1.76
CA PHE A 361 9.75 -11.87 1.79
C PHE A 361 10.11 -11.27 3.14
N LEU A 362 9.24 -10.42 3.69
CA LEU A 362 9.49 -9.75 4.97
C LEU A 362 9.60 -10.77 6.11
N ASN A 363 8.74 -11.80 6.15
CA ASN A 363 8.78 -12.81 7.20
C ASN A 363 10.09 -13.61 7.24
N ASN A 364 10.70 -13.86 6.07
CA ASN A 364 12.01 -14.52 5.99
C ASN A 364 13.18 -13.58 6.30
N LEU A 365 12.95 -12.28 6.22
CA LEU A 365 13.97 -11.25 6.44
C LEU A 365 14.08 -10.83 7.91
N LEU A 366 12.95 -10.76 8.61
CA LEU A 366 12.83 -10.17 9.95
C LEU A 366 13.68 -10.90 11.01
N GLN A 367 14.28 -10.12 11.91
CA GLN A 367 15.12 -10.60 13.00
C GLN A 367 14.81 -9.82 14.28
N PRO A 368 14.93 -10.43 15.48
CA PRO A 368 14.76 -9.73 16.75
C PRO A 368 15.63 -8.46 16.83
N GLY A 369 15.01 -7.35 17.24
CA GLY A 369 15.62 -6.02 17.29
C GLY A 369 15.39 -5.15 16.04
N ASP A 370 14.68 -5.66 15.03
CA ASP A 370 14.29 -4.86 13.87
C ASP A 370 13.25 -3.78 14.24
N LEU A 371 13.49 -2.57 13.75
CA LEU A 371 12.51 -1.48 13.75
C LEU A 371 11.95 -1.30 12.33
N VAL A 372 10.64 -1.56 12.17
CA VAL A 372 9.97 -1.62 10.87
C VAL A 372 8.96 -0.47 10.73
N LEU A 373 9.24 0.51 9.89
CA LEU A 373 8.28 1.56 9.54
C LEU A 373 7.31 1.06 8.46
N LEU A 374 6.01 1.07 8.73
CA LEU A 374 4.96 0.88 7.73
C LEU A 374 4.36 2.23 7.34
N LYS A 375 4.63 2.70 6.11
CA LYS A 375 4.09 3.96 5.59
C LYS A 375 3.28 3.72 4.32
N GLY A 376 1.97 3.95 4.36
CA GLY A 376 1.11 3.67 3.21
C GLY A 376 -0.30 4.23 3.34
N SER A 377 -1.19 3.77 2.46
CA SER A 377 -2.61 4.07 2.51
C SER A 377 -3.39 2.81 2.87
N ASN A 378 -4.00 2.77 4.05
CA ASN A 378 -4.79 1.62 4.49
C ASN A 378 -5.90 1.26 3.48
N LYS A 379 -6.51 2.27 2.86
CA LYS A 379 -7.56 2.07 1.85
C LYS A 379 -7.10 1.34 0.60
N ALA A 380 -5.80 1.39 0.30
CA ALA A 380 -5.21 0.79 -0.90
C ALA A 380 -4.43 -0.49 -0.57
N ASP A 381 -3.60 -0.44 0.48
CA ASP A 381 -2.50 -1.39 0.67
C ASP A 381 -2.81 -2.45 1.71
N HIS A 382 -3.46 -2.06 2.82
CA HIS A 382 -3.57 -2.88 4.03
C HIS A 382 -2.23 -3.42 4.55
N LEU A 383 -1.19 -2.58 4.60
CA LEU A 383 0.16 -2.96 5.05
C LEU A 383 0.19 -3.62 6.42
N VAL A 384 -0.78 -3.31 7.31
CA VAL A 384 -0.96 -4.00 8.59
C VAL A 384 -0.99 -5.53 8.49
N ARG A 385 -1.37 -6.12 7.33
CA ARG A 385 -1.32 -7.56 7.10
C ARG A 385 0.10 -8.13 7.18
N LEU A 386 1.11 -7.33 6.85
CA LEU A 386 2.52 -7.72 6.97
C LEU A 386 2.86 -8.01 8.43
N MET A 387 2.48 -7.10 9.34
CA MET A 387 2.64 -7.28 10.79
C MET A 387 1.81 -8.44 11.33
N TYR A 388 0.53 -8.57 10.93
CA TYR A 388 -0.28 -9.70 11.42
C TYR A 388 0.28 -11.05 10.95
N HIS A 389 0.81 -11.13 9.72
CA HIS A 389 1.36 -12.37 9.18
C HIS A 389 2.55 -12.90 9.99
N THR A 390 3.34 -12.03 10.64
CA THR A 390 4.46 -12.46 11.51
C THR A 390 3.98 -13.07 12.83
N GLN A 391 2.77 -12.76 13.27
CA GLN A 391 2.19 -13.29 14.51
C GLN A 391 1.37 -14.55 14.22
N ARG A 392 0.59 -14.52 13.14
CA ARG A 392 -0.24 -15.62 12.68
C ARG A 392 -0.38 -15.56 11.16
N PRO A 393 -0.22 -16.68 10.44
CA PRO A 393 -0.40 -16.70 8.99
C PRO A 393 -1.76 -16.13 8.55
N VAL A 394 -1.72 -14.97 7.90
CA VAL A 394 -2.86 -14.31 7.24
C VAL A 394 -3.33 -15.11 6.02
N SER A 395 -4.65 -15.25 5.86
CA SER A 395 -5.30 -15.90 4.71
C SER A 395 -5.88 -14.89 3.69
N CYS A 396 -6.13 -13.66 4.12
CA CYS A 396 -6.74 -12.63 3.29
C CYS A 396 -5.70 -11.83 2.48
N TRP A 397 -5.49 -12.23 1.22
CA TRP A 397 -4.61 -11.54 0.28
C TRP A 397 -5.36 -10.72 -0.78
N ALA A 398 -6.53 -10.17 -0.40
CA ALA A 398 -7.34 -9.37 -1.32
C ALA A 398 -6.59 -8.11 -1.76
N THR A 399 -6.35 -8.01 -3.07
CA THR A 399 -5.67 -6.88 -3.74
C THR A 399 -6.58 -5.66 -3.90
N ARG A 400 -7.90 -5.87 -3.81
CA ARG A 400 -8.95 -4.85 -3.79
C ARG A 400 -9.98 -5.20 -2.73
N CYS A 401 -9.72 -4.84 -1.48
CA CYS A 401 -10.59 -5.21 -0.36
C CYS A 401 -11.90 -4.40 -0.31
N GLY A 402 -11.81 -3.09 -0.57
CA GLY A 402 -12.94 -2.16 -0.47
C GLY A 402 -13.35 -1.79 0.97
N ILE A 403 -12.85 -2.51 1.99
CA ILE A 403 -13.00 -2.16 3.40
C ILE A 403 -12.00 -1.05 3.73
N GLN A 404 -12.45 -0.01 4.42
CA GLN A 404 -11.62 1.15 4.76
C GLN A 404 -11.02 1.09 6.17
N ASP A 405 -11.52 0.21 7.02
CA ASP A 405 -10.96 -0.08 8.34
C ASP A 405 -9.70 -0.95 8.23
N PHE A 406 -8.89 -0.96 9.28
CA PHE A 406 -7.76 -1.87 9.39
C PHE A 406 -8.21 -3.33 9.55
N CYS A 407 -7.27 -4.25 9.31
CA CYS A 407 -7.60 -5.66 9.24
C CYS A 407 -7.73 -6.37 10.60
N GLY A 408 -7.36 -5.73 11.72
CA GLY A 408 -7.30 -6.38 13.04
C GLY A 408 -8.60 -7.07 13.46
N ASP A 409 -9.74 -6.39 13.30
CA ASP A 409 -11.08 -6.91 13.60
C ASP A 409 -11.77 -7.54 12.38
N CYS A 410 -11.05 -7.74 11.27
CA CYS A 410 -11.67 -8.15 10.03
C CYS A 410 -11.98 -9.64 10.05
N SER A 411 -13.26 -9.98 9.88
CA SER A 411 -13.72 -11.37 9.78
C SER A 411 -13.11 -12.16 8.62
N ARG A 412 -12.49 -11.48 7.65
CA ARG A 412 -11.81 -12.11 6.51
C ARG A 412 -10.34 -12.41 6.77
N LEU A 413 -9.68 -11.75 7.74
CA LEU A 413 -8.21 -11.73 7.86
C LEU A 413 -7.59 -13.14 7.89
N TYR A 414 -8.12 -14.01 8.74
CA TYR A 414 -7.67 -15.40 8.91
C TYR A 414 -8.62 -16.41 8.27
N LYS A 415 -9.73 -15.97 7.69
CA LYS A 415 -10.63 -16.88 6.98
C LYS A 415 -10.08 -17.15 5.58
N PRO A 416 -9.99 -18.43 5.16
CA PRO A 416 -9.81 -18.75 3.75
C PRO A 416 -10.90 -18.02 2.96
N MET A 417 -10.52 -17.27 1.93
CA MET A 417 -11.50 -16.65 1.05
C MET A 417 -12.37 -17.76 0.44
N PRO A 418 -13.71 -17.67 0.52
CA PRO A 418 -14.58 -18.61 -0.18
C PRO A 418 -14.23 -18.60 -1.67
N SER A 419 -14.16 -19.78 -2.29
CA SER A 419 -13.81 -19.99 -3.70
C SER A 419 -14.83 -19.41 -4.70
N THR A 420 -15.73 -18.52 -4.28
CA THR A 420 -16.75 -17.89 -5.14
C THR A 420 -16.19 -16.71 -5.94
N ALA A 421 -15.11 -16.98 -6.65
CA ALA A 421 -14.73 -16.33 -7.92
C ALA A 421 -13.81 -17.24 -8.78
N GLN A 422 -13.78 -18.55 -8.51
CA GLN A 422 -13.10 -19.55 -9.34
C GLN A 422 -14.02 -20.77 -9.50
N SER A 423 -14.83 -20.78 -10.57
CA SER A 423 -15.16 -22.02 -11.27
C SER A 423 -13.91 -22.37 -12.11
N VAL A 424 -13.37 -23.59 -12.17
CA VAL A 424 -13.95 -24.93 -12.17
C VAL A 424 -12.91 -25.93 -11.58
N THR A 425 -13.43 -26.80 -10.69
CA THR A 425 -12.99 -28.11 -10.15
C THR A 425 -11.56 -28.66 -10.33
N GLY A 426 -11.01 -29.14 -9.21
CA GLY A 426 -9.91 -30.12 -9.09
C GLY A 426 -9.41 -30.17 -7.64
N GLU A 427 -9.42 -31.35 -7.01
CA GLU A 427 -9.47 -31.60 -5.57
C GLU A 427 -8.23 -31.22 -4.74
N ASN A 428 -8.48 -31.09 -3.42
CA ASN A 428 -7.56 -30.80 -2.34
C ASN A 428 -6.35 -31.74 -2.26
N THR A 429 -5.15 -31.16 -2.21
CA THR A 429 -4.15 -31.46 -1.16
C THR A 429 -3.42 -30.17 -0.81
N ALA A 430 -3.17 -29.96 0.48
CA ALA A 430 -2.56 -28.74 1.01
C ALA A 430 -1.12 -28.55 0.49
N PRO A 431 -0.66 -27.32 0.18
CA PRO A 431 0.76 -27.08 0.01
C PRO A 431 1.36 -26.56 1.32
N GLU A 432 2.23 -27.38 1.90
CA GLU A 432 3.32 -27.00 2.80
C GLU A 432 4.44 -26.23 2.03
N PRO A 433 5.45 -25.66 2.73
CA PRO A 433 5.78 -24.23 2.69
C PRO A 433 6.58 -23.78 1.46
N TYR A 434 6.48 -22.48 1.18
CA TYR A 434 7.21 -21.80 0.11
C TYR A 434 8.72 -21.92 0.27
N ALA A 435 9.31 -22.79 -0.55
CA ALA A 435 10.73 -23.04 -0.65
C ALA A 435 11.50 -21.82 -1.18
N ALA A 436 12.74 -21.69 -0.70
CA ALA A 436 13.73 -20.72 -1.14
C ALA A 436 13.98 -20.77 -2.67
N PRO A 437 14.60 -19.73 -3.26
CA PRO A 437 15.14 -19.82 -4.62
C PRO A 437 15.96 -21.11 -4.78
N LEU A 438 15.80 -21.81 -5.90
CA LEU A 438 16.59 -23.02 -6.17
C LEU A 438 18.06 -22.65 -6.34
N THR A 439 18.85 -22.81 -5.28
CA THR A 439 20.31 -22.62 -5.26
C THR A 439 20.99 -23.94 -4.88
N GLY A 440 21.76 -24.56 -5.78
CA GLY A 440 22.44 -25.83 -5.52
C GLY A 440 23.04 -26.52 -6.76
N ASN A 441 23.93 -27.50 -6.52
CA ASN A 441 24.85 -28.15 -7.47
C ASN A 441 24.20 -28.86 -8.67
N SER A 442 24.95 -28.91 -9.77
CA SER A 442 24.56 -29.36 -11.11
C SER A 442 24.20 -30.86 -11.18
N SER A 443 22.92 -31.16 -11.36
CA SER A 443 22.60 -32.20 -12.34
C SER A 443 22.99 -31.68 -13.73
N ASP A 444 23.49 -32.54 -14.61
CA ASP A 444 23.69 -32.15 -16.03
C ASP A 444 22.35 -32.07 -16.79
N ASP A 445 21.27 -32.54 -16.17
CA ASP A 445 19.95 -32.61 -16.77
C ASP A 445 19.37 -31.21 -17.01
N LYS A 446 18.82 -31.01 -18.21
CA LYS A 446 18.24 -29.73 -18.63
C LYS A 446 16.73 -29.80 -18.65
N VAL A 447 16.09 -28.68 -18.32
CA VAL A 447 14.63 -28.55 -18.33
C VAL A 447 14.25 -27.39 -19.24
N VAL A 448 13.55 -27.70 -20.33
CA VAL A 448 13.04 -26.73 -21.27
C VAL A 448 11.54 -26.57 -21.04
N VAL A 449 11.14 -25.41 -20.51
CA VAL A 449 9.75 -25.09 -20.19
C VAL A 449 9.15 -24.28 -21.33
N GLY A 450 8.20 -24.87 -22.06
CA GLY A 450 7.41 -24.13 -23.04
C GLY A 450 6.25 -23.43 -22.36
N LEU A 451 6.05 -22.14 -22.61
CA LEU A 451 4.85 -21.44 -22.16
C LEU A 451 3.72 -21.59 -23.18
N GLY A 452 2.50 -21.80 -22.67
CA GLY A 452 1.31 -22.08 -23.46
C GLY A 452 0.06 -22.19 -22.60
N ASN A 453 -1.10 -22.28 -23.25
CA ASN A 453 -2.35 -22.71 -22.63
C ASN A 453 -2.66 -24.16 -23.09
N PRO A 454 -3.06 -25.06 -22.18
CA PRO A 454 -3.51 -26.39 -22.55
C PRO A 454 -4.87 -26.34 -23.26
N GLY A 455 -5.07 -27.22 -24.25
CA GLY A 455 -6.32 -27.35 -24.99
C GLY A 455 -6.15 -27.18 -26.50
N PRO A 456 -6.91 -27.91 -27.34
CA PRO A 456 -6.78 -27.86 -28.80
C PRO A 456 -7.10 -26.47 -29.38
N GLU A 457 -7.93 -25.67 -28.70
CA GLU A 457 -8.34 -24.34 -29.15
C GLU A 457 -7.19 -23.31 -29.13
N TYR A 458 -6.09 -23.59 -28.42
CA TYR A 458 -4.95 -22.67 -28.31
C TYR A 458 -3.78 -23.05 -29.22
N MET A 459 -3.80 -24.22 -29.88
CA MET A 459 -2.65 -24.78 -30.61
C MET A 459 -2.02 -23.78 -31.59
N ASN A 460 -2.85 -23.03 -32.33
CA ASN A 460 -2.38 -22.10 -33.36
C ASN A 460 -2.39 -20.64 -32.89
N THR A 461 -2.29 -20.38 -31.59
CA THR A 461 -2.26 -19.01 -31.04
C THR A 461 -0.84 -18.55 -30.72
N PRO A 462 -0.56 -17.22 -30.77
CA PRO A 462 0.71 -16.67 -30.34
C PRO A 462 1.18 -17.17 -28.97
N HIS A 463 0.26 -17.26 -28.00
CA HIS A 463 0.59 -17.73 -26.66
C HIS A 463 1.07 -19.19 -26.57
N ASN A 464 0.85 -20.02 -27.59
CA ASN A 464 1.25 -21.43 -27.59
C ASN A 464 2.52 -21.70 -28.39
N VAL A 465 3.22 -20.66 -28.86
CA VAL A 465 4.52 -20.81 -29.55
C VAL A 465 5.52 -21.60 -28.72
N GLY A 466 5.57 -21.40 -27.39
CA GLY A 466 6.41 -22.21 -26.51
C GLY A 466 6.06 -23.69 -26.55
N TYR A 467 4.78 -24.06 -26.63
CA TYR A 467 4.38 -25.48 -26.77
C TYR A 467 4.76 -26.04 -28.14
N ARG A 468 4.56 -25.27 -29.21
CA ARG A 468 4.85 -25.69 -30.58
C ARG A 468 6.32 -26.00 -30.80
N VAL A 469 7.22 -25.18 -30.25
CA VAL A 469 8.67 -25.45 -30.29
C VAL A 469 8.99 -26.78 -29.62
N LEU A 470 8.40 -27.04 -28.45
CA LEU A 470 8.60 -28.29 -27.74
C LEU A 470 8.00 -29.48 -28.49
N ASP A 471 6.85 -29.32 -29.14
CA ASP A 471 6.25 -30.35 -30.01
C ASP A 471 7.14 -30.70 -31.19
N ARG A 472 7.74 -29.69 -31.84
CA ARG A 472 8.70 -29.89 -32.93
C ARG A 472 9.89 -30.72 -32.46
N ILE A 473 10.51 -30.35 -31.33
CA ILE A 473 11.65 -31.10 -30.76
C ILE A 473 11.25 -32.55 -30.44
N ALA A 474 10.10 -32.77 -29.82
CA ALA A 474 9.64 -34.13 -29.49
C ALA A 474 9.36 -34.96 -30.75
N ALA A 475 8.78 -34.34 -31.79
CA ALA A 475 8.51 -35.00 -33.07
C ALA A 475 9.80 -35.37 -33.81
N ASP A 476 10.77 -34.45 -33.89
CA ASP A 476 12.07 -34.68 -34.54
C ASP A 476 12.87 -35.79 -33.84
N ALA A 477 12.71 -35.92 -32.52
CA ALA A 477 13.31 -37.00 -31.73
C ALA A 477 12.47 -38.29 -31.67
N ASN A 478 11.31 -38.33 -32.34
CA ASN A 478 10.33 -39.42 -32.28
C ASN A 478 9.97 -39.86 -30.84
N ALA A 479 9.84 -38.88 -29.94
CA ALA A 479 9.63 -39.08 -28.51
C ALA A 479 8.17 -38.84 -28.11
N SER A 480 7.74 -39.51 -27.04
CA SER A 480 6.35 -39.45 -26.57
C SER A 480 6.18 -38.54 -25.35
N TRP A 481 5.03 -37.87 -25.27
CA TRP A 481 4.63 -37.08 -24.11
C TRP A 481 3.96 -37.96 -23.04
N VAL A 482 4.38 -37.79 -21.79
CA VAL A 482 3.80 -38.44 -20.61
C VAL A 482 3.07 -37.39 -19.77
N SER A 483 1.87 -37.73 -19.31
CA SER A 483 1.05 -36.84 -18.48
C SER A 483 1.41 -36.96 -16.99
N HIS A 484 1.64 -35.81 -16.35
CA HIS A 484 1.87 -35.68 -14.91
C HIS A 484 0.92 -34.64 -14.29
N PRO A 485 0.72 -34.64 -12.96
CA PRO A 485 -0.13 -33.66 -12.28
C PRO A 485 0.22 -32.20 -12.59
N GLU A 486 1.52 -31.91 -12.72
CA GLU A 486 2.03 -30.57 -13.03
C GLU A 486 2.02 -30.21 -14.53
N GLY A 487 1.95 -31.17 -15.45
CA GLY A 487 2.12 -30.90 -16.88
C GLY A 487 2.40 -32.12 -17.75
N LEU A 488 2.57 -31.89 -19.05
CA LEU A 488 3.10 -32.89 -19.96
C LEU A 488 4.63 -32.82 -19.95
N VAL A 489 5.26 -33.99 -19.86
CA VAL A 489 6.72 -34.14 -19.87
C VAL A 489 7.11 -35.03 -21.04
N CYS A 490 8.16 -34.65 -21.76
CA CYS A 490 8.82 -35.51 -22.72
C CYS A 490 10.30 -35.59 -22.34
N GLU A 491 10.81 -36.80 -22.18
CA GLU A 491 12.19 -37.06 -21.81
C GLU A 491 12.99 -37.44 -23.06
N LEU A 492 14.13 -36.78 -23.25
CA LEU A 492 15.03 -36.97 -24.38
C LEU A 492 16.44 -37.23 -23.86
N THR A 493 17.22 -37.98 -24.63
CA THR A 493 18.66 -38.08 -24.43
C THR A 493 19.38 -37.38 -25.57
N ILE A 494 20.09 -36.30 -25.27
CA ILE A 494 20.86 -35.51 -26.23
C ILE A 494 22.30 -35.50 -25.74
N THR A 495 23.24 -35.94 -26.60
CA THR A 495 24.68 -36.01 -26.29
C THR A 495 25.04 -36.66 -24.94
N GLY A 496 24.24 -37.65 -24.51
CA GLY A 496 24.43 -38.37 -23.25
C GLY A 496 23.83 -37.70 -22.00
N LYS A 497 23.16 -36.54 -22.15
CA LYS A 497 22.44 -35.84 -21.07
C LYS A 497 20.94 -36.01 -21.20
N THR A 498 20.25 -36.05 -20.06
CA THR A 498 18.79 -36.10 -20.04
C THR A 498 18.21 -34.69 -20.19
N VAL A 499 17.34 -34.50 -21.18
CA VAL A 499 16.65 -33.24 -21.43
C VAL A 499 15.16 -33.47 -21.25
N TYR A 500 14.57 -32.71 -20.32
CA TYR A 500 13.16 -32.72 -20.05
C TYR A 500 12.47 -31.55 -20.75
N LEU A 501 11.61 -31.85 -21.71
CA LEU A 501 10.67 -30.89 -22.25
C LEU A 501 9.43 -30.86 -21.34
N PHE A 502 9.05 -29.68 -20.88
CA PHE A 502 7.95 -29.52 -19.93
C PHE A 502 6.91 -28.50 -20.41
N LYS A 503 5.64 -28.92 -20.41
CA LYS A 503 4.47 -28.09 -20.73
C LYS A 503 3.54 -28.02 -19.51
N PRO A 504 3.49 -26.87 -18.81
CA PRO A 504 2.67 -26.72 -17.60
C PRO A 504 1.17 -27.01 -17.81
N ALA A 505 0.54 -27.81 -16.94
CA ALA A 505 -0.91 -28.09 -16.99
C ALA A 505 -1.78 -26.93 -16.46
N ALA A 506 -1.42 -25.68 -16.78
CA ALA A 506 -2.13 -24.49 -16.32
C ALA A 506 -2.23 -23.43 -17.43
N LYS A 507 -3.22 -22.54 -17.33
CA LYS A 507 -3.27 -21.33 -18.18
C LYS A 507 -1.95 -20.57 -18.06
N ILE A 508 -1.54 -19.90 -19.14
CA ILE A 508 -0.23 -19.27 -19.26
C ILE A 508 0.09 -18.31 -18.10
N ASN A 509 -0.90 -17.62 -17.54
CA ASN A 509 -0.73 -16.72 -16.39
C ASN A 509 -0.56 -17.43 -15.02
N ARG A 510 -0.55 -18.76 -15.00
CA ARG A 510 -0.32 -19.64 -13.85
C ARG A 510 0.69 -20.74 -14.17
N SER A 511 1.55 -20.55 -15.17
CA SER A 511 2.59 -21.54 -15.53
C SER A 511 3.69 -21.70 -14.48
N GLY A 512 3.83 -20.76 -13.54
CA GLY A 512 4.86 -20.77 -12.50
C GLY A 512 4.76 -21.92 -11.49
N PRO A 513 3.66 -22.05 -10.73
CA PRO A 513 3.50 -23.12 -9.75
C PRO A 513 3.75 -24.55 -10.26
N PRO A 514 3.14 -25.01 -11.38
CA PRO A 514 3.46 -26.33 -11.94
C PRO A 514 4.92 -26.47 -12.39
N THR A 515 5.54 -25.40 -12.90
CA THR A 515 6.97 -25.41 -13.24
C THR A 515 7.85 -25.60 -12.02
N ARG A 516 7.53 -24.90 -10.92
CA ARG A 516 8.27 -25.05 -9.66
C ARG A 516 8.12 -26.47 -9.11
N GLN A 517 6.89 -26.96 -9.05
CA GLN A 517 6.58 -28.32 -8.58
C GLN A 517 7.32 -29.40 -9.41
N TYR A 518 7.36 -29.22 -10.74
CA TYR A 518 8.10 -30.12 -11.62
C TYR A 518 9.61 -30.07 -11.34
N LEU A 519 10.19 -28.87 -11.25
CA LEU A 519 11.62 -28.70 -10.94
C LEU A 519 11.98 -29.31 -9.58
N ASP A 520 11.17 -29.08 -8.55
CA ASP A 520 11.40 -29.67 -7.23
C ASP A 520 11.35 -31.21 -7.30
N ARG A 521 10.45 -31.79 -8.09
CA ARG A 521 10.33 -33.26 -8.26
C ARG A 521 11.57 -33.90 -8.85
N ILE A 522 12.23 -33.23 -9.80
CA ILE A 522 13.41 -33.75 -10.49
C ILE A 522 14.73 -33.21 -9.91
N ASN A 523 14.66 -32.53 -8.76
CA ASN A 523 15.80 -31.82 -8.16
C ASN A 523 16.48 -30.84 -9.14
N GLY A 524 15.69 -30.21 -10.01
CA GLY A 524 16.16 -29.24 -11.00
C GLY A 524 16.55 -27.91 -10.38
N THR A 525 17.41 -27.16 -11.07
CA THR A 525 17.92 -25.85 -10.63
C THR A 525 17.57 -24.76 -11.63
N LEU A 526 17.68 -23.48 -11.24
CA LEU A 526 17.47 -22.37 -12.17
C LEU A 526 18.52 -22.32 -13.29
N ALA A 527 19.75 -22.74 -13.00
CA ALA A 527 20.83 -22.80 -13.98
C ALA A 527 20.54 -23.80 -15.12
N ASN A 528 19.71 -24.81 -14.83
CA ASN A 528 19.32 -25.86 -15.76
C ASN A 528 17.94 -25.65 -16.39
N CYS A 529 17.25 -24.56 -16.05
CA CYS A 529 15.91 -24.25 -16.54
C CYS A 529 15.96 -23.18 -17.64
N LEU A 530 15.42 -23.50 -18.80
CA LEU A 530 15.25 -22.56 -19.92
C LEU A 530 13.77 -22.42 -20.27
N VAL A 531 13.28 -21.19 -20.35
CA VAL A 531 11.87 -20.90 -20.68
C VAL A 531 11.70 -20.43 -22.12
N VAL A 532 10.82 -21.07 -22.88
CA VAL A 532 10.48 -20.70 -24.27
C VAL A 532 9.12 -20.01 -24.30
N HIS A 533 9.04 -18.82 -24.90
CA HIS A 533 7.81 -18.03 -24.89
C HIS A 533 7.66 -17.06 -26.06
N ASP A 534 6.43 -16.56 -26.24
CA ASP A 534 6.09 -15.54 -27.22
C ASP A 534 6.56 -14.13 -26.82
N GLU A 535 6.95 -13.33 -27.81
CA GLU A 535 7.45 -11.98 -27.61
C GLU A 535 6.82 -10.99 -28.59
N MET A 536 6.05 -10.05 -28.05
CA MET A 536 5.32 -9.04 -28.83
C MET A 536 6.23 -7.91 -29.31
N ASP A 537 7.43 -7.74 -28.74
CA ASP A 537 8.38 -6.72 -29.17
C ASP A 537 9.29 -7.16 -30.33
N LEU A 538 9.28 -8.44 -30.68
CA LEU A 538 10.08 -9.01 -31.77
C LEU A 538 9.19 -9.23 -33.00
N THR A 539 9.73 -8.99 -34.19
CA THR A 539 9.03 -9.24 -35.46
C THR A 539 8.71 -10.73 -35.59
N LEU A 540 7.60 -11.06 -36.26
CA LEU A 540 7.16 -12.44 -36.47
C LEU A 540 8.31 -13.35 -36.92
N GLY A 541 8.49 -14.49 -36.24
CA GLY A 541 9.55 -15.48 -36.52
C GLY A 541 10.93 -15.13 -35.95
N GLN A 542 11.16 -13.91 -35.44
CA GLN A 542 12.48 -13.52 -34.91
C GLN A 542 12.77 -14.21 -33.57
N VAL A 543 13.88 -14.94 -33.49
CA VAL A 543 14.32 -15.65 -32.27
C VAL A 543 15.44 -14.91 -31.55
N LYS A 544 15.34 -14.75 -30.22
CA LYS A 544 16.42 -14.21 -29.37
C LYS A 544 16.55 -14.93 -28.03
N LEU A 545 17.76 -15.37 -27.70
CA LEU A 545 18.11 -15.88 -26.38
C LEU A 545 18.40 -14.73 -25.41
N LYS A 546 17.97 -14.86 -24.15
CA LYS A 546 18.22 -13.87 -23.10
C LYS A 546 18.49 -14.58 -21.78
N HIS A 547 19.56 -14.17 -21.08
CA HIS A 547 20.01 -14.83 -19.85
C HIS A 547 19.27 -14.37 -18.59
N SER A 548 18.78 -13.13 -18.53
CA SER A 548 18.08 -12.58 -17.35
C SER A 548 17.18 -11.38 -17.69
N GLY A 549 16.38 -10.91 -16.73
CA GLY A 549 15.59 -9.66 -16.80
C GLY A 549 14.10 -9.81 -16.48
N GLY A 550 13.34 -8.70 -16.53
CA GLY A 550 11.90 -8.66 -16.19
C GLY A 550 10.95 -9.37 -17.18
N ASP A 551 9.66 -9.44 -16.82
CA ASP A 551 8.61 -10.13 -17.58
C ASP A 551 8.12 -9.39 -18.83
N ALA A 552 8.47 -8.11 -19.00
CA ALA A 552 8.04 -7.27 -20.12
C ALA A 552 6.49 -7.24 -20.33
N GLY A 553 5.70 -7.51 -19.29
CA GLY A 553 4.24 -7.60 -19.38
C GLY A 553 3.70 -8.96 -19.80
N HIS A 554 4.57 -9.93 -20.08
CA HIS A 554 4.21 -11.30 -20.44
C HIS A 554 3.73 -12.07 -19.20
N LYS A 555 2.45 -12.49 -19.19
CA LYS A 555 1.80 -13.10 -18.02
C LYS A 555 2.44 -14.42 -17.57
N GLY A 556 2.95 -15.22 -18.51
CA GLY A 556 3.65 -16.46 -18.20
C GLY A 556 4.99 -16.26 -17.53
N LEU A 557 5.89 -15.44 -18.09
CA LEU A 557 7.10 -15.00 -17.40
C LEU A 557 6.82 -14.42 -16.02
N LYS A 558 5.81 -13.55 -15.89
CA LYS A 558 5.43 -13.01 -14.58
C LYS A 558 5.11 -14.13 -13.59
N SER A 559 4.40 -15.17 -14.02
CA SER A 559 4.08 -16.33 -13.18
C SER A 559 5.33 -17.14 -12.84
N ILE A 560 6.23 -17.36 -13.80
CA ILE A 560 7.49 -18.11 -13.60
C ILE A 560 8.39 -17.38 -12.62
N ILE A 561 8.66 -16.09 -12.84
CA ILE A 561 9.52 -15.26 -11.97
C ILE A 561 8.98 -15.24 -10.54
N ALA A 562 7.65 -15.13 -10.38
CA ALA A 562 7.03 -15.15 -9.06
C ALA A 562 7.16 -16.51 -8.35
N ALA A 563 7.01 -17.62 -9.07
CA ALA A 563 7.10 -18.97 -8.49
C ALA A 563 8.55 -19.42 -8.21
N LEU A 564 9.49 -18.97 -9.04
CA LEU A 564 10.90 -19.34 -8.94
C LEU A 564 11.72 -18.37 -8.07
N GLY A 565 11.18 -17.19 -7.77
CA GLY A 565 11.82 -16.20 -6.88
C GLY A 565 13.05 -15.51 -7.47
N SER A 566 13.26 -15.57 -8.80
CA SER A 566 14.44 -15.01 -9.46
C SER A 566 14.12 -14.43 -10.85
N TYR A 567 14.85 -13.38 -11.22
CA TYR A 567 14.84 -12.78 -12.56
C TYR A 567 15.92 -13.38 -13.49
N GLU A 568 16.76 -14.29 -12.97
CA GLU A 568 17.84 -14.98 -13.68
C GLU A 568 17.37 -16.25 -14.38
N VAL A 569 16.19 -16.17 -14.99
CA VAL A 569 15.63 -17.27 -15.78
C VAL A 569 16.09 -17.11 -17.22
N LYS A 570 16.96 -18.02 -17.68
CA LYS A 570 17.36 -18.10 -19.09
C LYS A 570 16.13 -18.39 -19.94
N ARG A 571 15.99 -17.69 -21.05
CA ARG A 571 14.78 -17.76 -21.88
C ARG A 571 15.01 -17.51 -23.35
N LEU A 572 14.28 -18.24 -24.17
CA LEU A 572 14.23 -18.08 -25.61
C LEU A 572 12.93 -17.36 -25.99
N ARG A 573 13.08 -16.22 -26.65
CA ARG A 573 11.99 -15.32 -27.07
C ARG A 573 11.73 -15.51 -28.54
N ILE A 574 10.47 -15.69 -28.92
CA ILE A 574 10.07 -15.88 -30.32
C ILE A 574 9.08 -14.78 -30.68
N GLY A 575 9.40 -14.02 -31.72
CA GLY A 575 8.61 -12.90 -32.15
C GLY A 575 7.27 -13.30 -32.74
N VAL A 576 6.22 -12.64 -32.27
CA VAL A 576 4.84 -12.85 -32.72
C VAL A 576 4.18 -11.56 -33.23
N ARG A 577 4.95 -10.47 -33.34
CA ARG A 577 4.45 -9.17 -33.82
C ARG A 577 4.29 -9.17 -35.34
N ARG A 578 3.06 -8.87 -35.79
CA ARG A 578 2.71 -8.64 -37.20
C ARG A 578 2.91 -7.16 -37.57
N GLU A 579 3.27 -6.88 -38.82
CA GLU A 579 3.62 -5.53 -39.30
C GLU A 579 2.44 -4.53 -39.27
N ASP A 580 1.20 -5.03 -39.20
CA ASP A 580 -0.05 -4.28 -39.34
C ASP A 580 -0.67 -3.78 -38.01
N ASN A 581 -0.08 -4.10 -36.84
CA ASN A 581 -0.77 -4.00 -35.55
C ASN A 581 -0.04 -3.17 -34.47
N SER A 582 0.16 -1.87 -34.69
CA SER A 582 0.74 -0.97 -33.69
C SER A 582 -0.24 -0.56 -32.56
N GLU A 583 -1.56 -0.73 -32.68
CA GLU A 583 -2.53 -0.15 -31.72
C GLU A 583 -3.48 -1.11 -30.96
N THR A 584 -3.49 -2.44 -31.17
CA THR A 584 -4.39 -3.35 -30.42
C THR A 584 -3.75 -4.64 -29.86
N ALA A 585 -2.63 -4.52 -29.16
CA ALA A 585 -1.79 -5.63 -28.70
C ALA A 585 -2.37 -6.62 -27.64
N LYS A 586 -3.56 -6.40 -27.06
CA LYS A 586 -4.10 -7.26 -25.97
C LYS A 586 -5.16 -8.28 -26.38
N ALA A 587 -5.75 -8.13 -27.57
CA ALA A 587 -6.80 -9.03 -28.08
C ALA A 587 -6.31 -9.93 -29.22
N SER A 588 -5.11 -9.70 -29.77
CA SER A 588 -4.53 -10.43 -30.91
C SER A 588 -3.85 -11.75 -30.53
N VAL A 589 -3.34 -11.88 -29.30
CA VAL A 589 -2.54 -13.03 -28.83
C VAL A 589 -3.31 -14.35 -28.63
N LEU A 590 -4.63 -14.32 -28.74
CA LEU A 590 -5.51 -15.50 -28.70
C LEU A 590 -6.16 -15.79 -30.07
N ARG A 591 -5.85 -15.00 -31.10
CA ARG A 591 -6.35 -15.25 -32.46
C ARG A 591 -5.37 -16.16 -33.20
N PRO A 592 -5.86 -17.13 -33.99
CA PRO A 592 -5.00 -17.95 -34.82
C PRO A 592 -4.13 -17.14 -35.80
N PHE A 593 -3.00 -17.71 -36.21
CA PHE A 593 -2.20 -17.18 -37.32
C PHE A 593 -2.94 -17.31 -38.66
N SER A 594 -2.71 -16.34 -39.56
CA SER A 594 -3.13 -16.48 -40.96
C SER A 594 -2.17 -17.44 -41.68
N SER A 595 -2.56 -18.03 -42.82
CA SER A 595 -1.68 -18.97 -43.54
C SER A 595 -0.29 -18.39 -43.89
N PRO A 596 -0.15 -17.11 -44.29
CA PRO A 596 1.16 -16.49 -44.50
C PRO A 596 1.96 -16.24 -43.20
N ASP A 597 1.28 -15.89 -42.10
CA ASP A 597 1.95 -15.71 -40.79
C ASP A 597 2.48 -17.04 -40.25
N GLU A 598 1.81 -18.16 -40.58
CA GLU A 598 2.17 -19.50 -40.14
C GLU A 598 3.50 -19.96 -40.77
N GLU A 599 3.76 -19.66 -42.05
CA GLU A 599 5.01 -20.00 -42.72
C GLU A 599 6.22 -19.27 -42.12
N ALA A 600 6.06 -17.97 -41.85
CA ALA A 600 7.08 -17.17 -41.18
C ALA A 600 7.33 -17.65 -39.73
N LEU A 601 6.28 -18.10 -39.04
CA LEU A 601 6.38 -18.65 -37.70
C LEU A 601 7.06 -20.03 -37.69
N GLU A 602 6.75 -20.91 -38.63
CA GLU A 602 7.40 -22.23 -38.76
C GLU A 602 8.90 -22.08 -38.96
N SER A 603 9.33 -21.16 -39.84
CA SER A 603 10.76 -20.85 -39.98
C SER A 603 11.40 -20.34 -38.67
N GLY A 604 10.65 -19.54 -37.89
CA GLY A 604 11.08 -19.11 -36.56
C GLY A 604 11.13 -20.23 -35.53
N ILE A 605 10.21 -21.21 -35.61
CA ILE A 605 10.22 -22.41 -34.76
C ILE A 605 11.46 -23.26 -35.07
N ASP A 606 11.77 -23.49 -36.35
CA ASP A 606 12.97 -24.22 -36.77
C ASP A 606 14.25 -23.54 -36.27
N GLN A 607 14.31 -22.20 -36.40
CA GLN A 607 15.41 -21.42 -35.84
C GLN A 607 15.49 -21.55 -34.31
N ALA A 608 14.36 -21.55 -33.62
CA ALA A 608 14.30 -21.70 -32.16
C ALA A 608 14.80 -23.08 -31.72
N VAL A 609 14.41 -24.15 -32.41
CA VAL A 609 14.92 -25.50 -32.18
C VAL A 609 16.44 -25.54 -32.35
N GLY A 610 16.97 -24.99 -33.43
CA GLY A 610 18.42 -24.92 -33.66
C GLY A 610 19.20 -24.08 -32.64
N VAL A 611 18.57 -23.06 -32.03
CA VAL A 611 19.17 -22.32 -30.90
C VAL A 611 19.14 -23.13 -29.62
N LEU A 612 18.02 -23.81 -29.32
CA LEU A 612 17.89 -24.66 -28.14
C LEU A 612 18.88 -25.82 -28.15
N MET A 613 19.01 -26.53 -29.28
CA MET A 613 19.94 -27.66 -29.38
C MET A 613 21.39 -27.22 -29.14
N ARG A 614 21.82 -26.12 -29.79
CA ARG A 614 23.16 -25.55 -29.54
C ARG A 614 23.36 -25.09 -28.11
N GLU A 615 22.32 -24.57 -27.45
CA GLU A 615 22.41 -24.14 -26.06
C GLU A 615 22.52 -25.33 -25.10
N ILE A 616 21.79 -26.42 -25.38
CA ILE A 616 21.89 -27.69 -24.66
C ILE A 616 23.30 -28.27 -24.83
N GLU A 617 23.84 -28.26 -26.05
CA GLU A 617 25.17 -28.78 -26.41
C GLU A 617 26.35 -27.91 -25.89
N ASN A 618 26.29 -26.58 -25.99
CA ASN A 618 27.41 -25.68 -25.67
C ASN A 618 27.66 -25.48 -24.16
N SER A 619 26.75 -25.96 -23.30
CA SER A 619 26.90 -25.85 -21.85
C SER A 619 28.12 -26.62 -21.27
N ASP A 620 28.88 -27.33 -22.11
CA ASP A 620 30.15 -28.02 -21.78
C ASP A 620 31.41 -27.13 -21.76
N THR A 621 31.39 -25.90 -22.30
CA THR A 621 32.63 -25.10 -22.48
C THR A 621 32.91 -24.06 -21.39
N SER A 622 32.14 -24.02 -20.31
CA SER A 622 32.28 -23.00 -19.25
C SER A 622 33.08 -23.45 -18.01
N ASN A 623 33.66 -24.66 -18.02
CA ASN A 623 34.50 -25.20 -16.94
C ASN A 623 35.89 -25.64 -17.46
N VAL A 624 36.57 -24.74 -18.20
CA VAL A 624 38.03 -24.75 -18.38
C VAL A 624 38.55 -23.34 -18.18
#